data_AF-A0A2S6QBI0-F1
#
_entry.id   AF-A0A2S6QBI0-F1
#
_cell.length_a   1.000
_cell.length_b   1.000
_cell.length_c   1.000
_cell.angle_alpha   90.00
_cell.angle_beta   90.00
_cell.angle_gamma   90.00
#
_symmetry.space_group_name_H-M   'P 1'
#
loop_
_entity.id
_entity.type
_entity.pdbx_description
1 polymer ?
#
loop_
_entity_poly.entity_id
_entity_poly.type
_entity_poly.pdbx_seq_one_letter_code
_entity_poly.pdbx_strand_id
1 'polypeptide(L)'
;MKKGANGSCRYVKRGAMFGLDARIALVIFGALSVISGAALYSAIQEARVVSVVVSMNELEKSLESYLLDTGVDPEMDRTGTTTYIIEVRELVESTVSGWKGPYTSETPCETGNANGFSVPNWAMSGTWASIDRALYDESDGSKTDCSVGPNCFYYIRYAGLTESEANALVEKLGDKAFTNSSNTHVLYKSVPVLAR
;
A
#
# COMPACT_ATOMS: atom_id res chain seq x y z
N MET A 1 -91.89 16.90 12.38
CA MET A 1 -91.37 15.73 11.64
C MET A 1 -90.08 16.12 10.93
N LYS A 2 -89.00 15.39 11.18
CA LYS A 2 -87.62 15.68 10.77
C LYS A 2 -87.40 15.39 9.28
N LYS A 3 -86.73 16.28 8.53
CA LYS A 3 -86.11 15.96 7.23
C LYS A 3 -84.59 15.92 7.41
N GLY A 4 -84.02 14.76 7.06
CA GLY A 4 -82.65 14.37 7.33
C GLY A 4 -81.61 15.06 6.45
N ALA A 5 -80.44 15.33 7.05
CA ALA A 5 -79.24 15.78 6.38
C ALA A 5 -78.62 14.63 5.57
N ASN A 6 -78.49 14.81 4.27
CA ASN A 6 -77.77 13.89 3.37
C ASN A 6 -76.27 14.24 3.42
N GLY A 7 -75.56 13.72 4.42
CA GLY A 7 -74.10 13.79 4.48
C GLY A 7 -73.49 12.78 3.50
N SER A 8 -73.05 13.22 2.33
CA SER A 8 -72.28 12.38 1.42
C SER A 8 -70.90 12.10 2.03
N CYS A 9 -70.70 10.93 2.61
CA CYS A 9 -69.38 10.47 3.05
C CYS A 9 -68.52 10.20 1.80
N ARG A 10 -67.66 11.16 1.42
CA ARG A 10 -66.69 10.98 0.33
C ARG A 10 -65.63 9.97 0.78
N TYR A 11 -65.69 8.77 0.23
CA TYR A 11 -64.60 7.79 0.28
C TYR A 11 -63.38 8.36 -0.46
N VAL A 12 -62.50 9.06 0.25
CA VAL A 12 -61.14 9.28 -0.27
C VAL A 12 -60.45 7.93 -0.26
N LYS A 13 -60.18 7.36 -1.45
CA LYS A 13 -59.40 6.13 -1.61
C LYS A 13 -57.95 6.39 -1.14
N ARG A 14 -57.74 6.39 0.18
CA ARG A 14 -56.42 6.42 0.82
C ARG A 14 -55.86 5.00 0.80
N GLY A 15 -55.38 4.58 -0.36
CA GLY A 15 -54.88 3.20 -0.52
C GLY A 15 -54.07 2.92 -1.77
N ALA A 16 -53.74 3.94 -2.59
CA ALA A 16 -52.96 3.75 -3.82
C ALA A 16 -51.59 4.47 -3.82
N MET A 17 -51.29 5.27 -2.80
CA MET A 17 -50.04 6.05 -2.74
C MET A 17 -48.82 5.27 -2.23
N PHE A 18 -49.01 4.09 -1.63
CA PHE A 18 -47.89 3.24 -1.16
C PHE A 18 -47.49 2.14 -2.14
N GLY A 19 -48.17 1.98 -3.29
CA GLY A 19 -47.84 0.94 -4.27
C GLY A 19 -46.96 1.43 -5.41
N LEU A 20 -47.20 2.65 -5.89
CA LEU A 20 -46.50 3.23 -7.03
C LEU A 20 -45.20 3.94 -6.62
N ASP A 21 -45.24 4.73 -5.54
CA ASP A 21 -44.05 5.43 -5.01
C ASP A 21 -43.07 4.46 -4.32
N ALA A 22 -43.56 3.39 -3.67
CA ALA A 22 -42.67 2.40 -3.04
C ALA A 22 -41.78 1.66 -4.05
N ARG A 23 -42.26 1.43 -5.28
CA ARG A 23 -41.45 0.82 -6.34
C ARG A 23 -40.43 1.80 -6.90
N ILE A 24 -40.81 3.06 -7.07
CA ILE A 24 -39.89 4.12 -7.52
C ILE A 24 -38.81 4.34 -6.45
N ALA A 25 -39.19 4.41 -5.17
CA ALA A 25 -38.28 4.53 -4.05
C ALA A 25 -37.32 3.34 -3.97
N LEU A 26 -37.80 2.10 -4.10
CA LEU A 26 -36.94 0.91 -4.09
C LEU A 26 -35.92 0.94 -5.24
N VAL A 27 -36.32 1.40 -6.44
CA VAL A 27 -35.41 1.55 -7.57
C VAL A 27 -34.36 2.63 -7.30
N ILE A 28 -34.75 3.77 -6.72
CA ILE A 28 -33.81 4.83 -6.36
C ILE A 28 -32.82 4.35 -5.29
N PHE A 29 -33.28 3.70 -4.22
CA PHE A 29 -32.42 3.13 -3.19
C PHE A 29 -31.53 2.01 -3.73
N GLY A 30 -32.04 1.19 -4.64
CA GLY A 30 -31.26 0.17 -5.35
C GLY A 30 -30.14 0.78 -6.19
N ALA A 31 -30.47 1.79 -7.00
CA ALA A 31 -29.50 2.49 -7.84
C ALA A 31 -28.43 3.24 -7.02
N LEU A 32 -28.84 3.95 -5.96
CA LEU A 32 -27.91 4.64 -5.06
C LEU A 32 -27.00 3.65 -4.31
N SER A 33 -27.51 2.48 -3.93
CA SER A 33 -26.72 1.43 -3.28
C SER A 33 -25.62 0.89 -4.20
N VAL A 34 -25.91 0.63 -5.48
CA VAL A 34 -24.91 0.14 -6.45
C VAL A 34 -23.84 1.20 -6.72
N ILE A 35 -24.25 2.46 -6.93
CA ILE A 35 -23.30 3.57 -7.15
C ILE A 35 -22.39 3.72 -5.93
N SER A 36 -22.97 3.70 -4.73
CA SER A 36 -22.22 3.83 -3.48
C SER A 36 -21.28 2.65 -3.24
N GLY A 37 -21.69 1.43 -3.60
CA GLY A 37 -20.85 0.23 -3.48
C GLY A 37 -19.61 0.28 -4.37
N ALA A 38 -19.77 0.69 -5.62
CA ALA A 38 -18.65 0.86 -6.55
C ALA A 38 -17.70 1.98 -6.08
N ALA A 39 -18.24 3.13 -5.67
CA ALA A 39 -17.44 4.24 -5.15
C ALA A 39 -16.70 3.88 -3.86
N LEU A 40 -17.35 3.15 -2.95
CA LEU A 40 -16.74 2.69 -1.70
C LEU A 40 -15.60 1.70 -1.97
N TYR A 41 -15.79 0.76 -2.90
CA TYR A 41 -14.74 -0.19 -3.26
C TYR A 41 -13.52 0.52 -3.85
N SER A 42 -13.72 1.47 -4.78
CA SER A 42 -12.64 2.28 -5.33
C SER A 42 -11.94 3.14 -4.27
N ALA A 43 -12.68 3.76 -3.36
CA ALA A 43 -12.10 4.55 -2.28
C ALA A 43 -11.23 3.69 -1.33
N ILE A 44 -11.64 2.45 -1.07
CA ILE A 44 -10.83 1.50 -0.28
C ILE A 44 -9.55 1.13 -1.01
N GLN A 45 -9.61 0.86 -2.32
CA GLN A 45 -8.42 0.58 -3.12
C GLN A 45 -7.44 1.77 -3.12
N GLU A 46 -7.95 2.99 -3.29
CA GLU A 46 -7.11 4.19 -3.24
C GLU A 46 -6.47 4.38 -1.86
N ALA A 47 -7.24 4.21 -0.78
CA ALA A 47 -6.71 4.32 0.57
C ALA A 47 -5.58 3.31 0.84
N ARG A 48 -5.65 2.10 0.27
CA ARG A 48 -4.59 1.08 0.36
C ARG A 48 -3.31 1.53 -0.35
N VAL A 49 -3.44 2.00 -1.59
CA VAL A 49 -2.30 2.51 -2.38
C VAL A 49 -1.62 3.65 -1.63
N VAL A 50 -2.41 4.61 -1.11
CA VAL A 50 -1.89 5.73 -0.33
C VAL A 50 -1.17 5.25 0.93
N SER A 51 -1.72 4.25 1.65
CA SER A 51 -1.07 3.69 2.84
C SER A 51 0.29 3.07 2.53
N VAL A 52 0.42 2.37 1.40
CA VAL A 52 1.70 1.77 0.98
C VAL A 52 2.70 2.85 0.60
N VAL A 53 2.28 3.88 -0.13
CA VAL A 53 3.14 5.03 -0.47
C VAL A 53 3.66 5.72 0.79
N VAL A 54 2.80 5.91 1.81
CA VAL A 54 3.23 6.49 3.09
C VAL A 54 4.27 5.59 3.76
N SER A 55 4.04 4.27 3.82
CA SER A 55 4.97 3.32 4.41
C SER A 55 6.34 3.33 3.68
N MET A 56 6.36 3.35 2.34
CA MET A 56 7.59 3.50 1.55
C MET A 56 8.37 4.77 1.91
N ASN A 57 7.67 5.91 2.02
CA ASN A 57 8.31 7.18 2.38
C ASN A 57 8.85 7.18 3.81
N GLU A 58 8.17 6.55 4.77
CA GLU A 58 8.66 6.45 6.15
C GLU A 58 9.89 5.53 6.23
N LEU A 59 9.91 4.44 5.47
CA LEU A 59 11.10 3.57 5.38
C LEU A 59 12.29 4.26 4.71
N GLU A 60 12.06 5.06 3.67
CA GLU A 60 13.09 5.91 3.06
C GLU A 60 13.71 6.87 4.08
N LYS A 61 12.88 7.63 4.81
CA LYS A 61 13.35 8.54 5.87
C LYS A 61 14.08 7.80 7.00
N SER A 62 13.63 6.58 7.31
CA SER A 62 14.26 5.74 8.33
C SER A 62 15.68 5.37 7.93
N LEU A 63 15.86 4.99 6.66
CA LEU A 63 17.15 4.64 6.09
C LEU A 63 18.07 5.87 5.99
N GLU A 64 17.55 7.01 5.55
CA GLU A 64 18.28 8.28 5.54
C GLU A 64 18.79 8.65 6.94
N SER A 65 17.91 8.55 7.94
CA SER A 65 18.27 8.88 9.33
C SER A 65 19.35 7.94 9.86
N TYR A 66 19.26 6.63 9.58
CA TYR A 66 20.30 5.67 9.92
C TYR A 66 21.65 6.06 9.30
N LEU A 67 21.67 6.38 8.01
CA LEU A 67 22.89 6.76 7.29
C LEU A 67 23.49 8.07 7.83
N LEU A 68 22.64 9.05 8.17
CA LEU A 68 23.09 10.33 8.73
C LEU A 68 23.70 10.19 10.13
N ASP A 69 23.15 9.30 10.95
CA ASP A 69 23.59 9.12 12.34
C ASP A 69 24.80 8.19 12.47
N THR A 70 24.86 7.14 11.67
CA THR A 70 25.93 6.12 11.75
C THR A 70 27.06 6.35 10.75
N GLY A 71 26.79 7.05 9.64
CA GLY A 71 27.74 7.26 8.55
C GLY A 71 28.12 5.97 7.80
N VAL A 72 27.43 4.86 8.04
CA VAL A 72 27.71 3.56 7.43
C VAL A 72 26.43 2.95 6.88
N ASP A 73 26.56 2.14 5.83
CA ASP A 73 25.43 1.37 5.30
C ASP A 73 24.98 0.34 6.35
N PRO A 74 23.66 0.06 6.46
CA PRO A 74 23.21 -1.04 7.31
C PRO A 74 23.76 -2.37 6.79
N GLU A 75 23.92 -3.34 7.70
CA GLU A 75 24.48 -4.64 7.35
C GLU A 75 23.65 -5.37 6.27
N MET A 76 24.31 -6.21 5.49
CA MET A 76 23.60 -7.07 4.52
C MET A 76 23.08 -8.32 5.22
N ASP A 77 21.97 -8.86 4.71
CA ASP A 77 21.36 -10.09 5.20
C ASP A 77 22.39 -11.24 5.27
N ARG A 78 22.54 -11.81 6.47
CA ARG A 78 23.53 -12.84 6.80
C ARG A 78 23.07 -14.26 6.41
N THR A 79 21.83 -14.44 5.92
CA THR A 79 21.27 -15.75 5.57
C THR A 79 21.76 -16.33 4.24
N GLY A 80 22.65 -15.62 3.52
CA GLY A 80 23.73 -16.27 2.76
C GLY A 80 23.46 -16.65 1.31
N THR A 81 22.41 -16.14 0.65
CA THR A 81 22.22 -16.36 -0.81
C THR A 81 22.17 -15.08 -1.64
N THR A 82 21.86 -13.93 -1.04
CA THR A 82 21.66 -12.66 -1.75
C THR A 82 22.50 -11.55 -1.13
N THR A 83 23.48 -11.06 -1.88
CA THR A 83 24.44 -10.04 -1.41
C THR A 83 23.91 -8.61 -1.49
N TYR A 84 22.65 -8.43 -1.89
CA TYR A 84 22.01 -7.13 -2.12
C TYR A 84 20.85 -6.83 -1.16
N ILE A 85 20.44 -7.75 -0.27
CA ILE A 85 19.35 -7.48 0.69
C ILE A 85 19.95 -6.92 1.97
N ILE A 86 19.33 -5.88 2.52
CA ILE A 86 19.75 -5.25 3.78
C ILE A 86 19.09 -5.94 4.96
N GLU A 87 19.82 -6.06 6.06
CA GLU A 87 19.30 -6.42 7.37
C GLU A 87 18.43 -5.28 7.90
N VAL A 88 17.14 -5.39 7.59
CA VAL A 88 16.11 -4.45 7.99
C VAL A 88 16.05 -4.27 9.52
N ARG A 89 16.44 -5.29 10.30
CA ARG A 89 16.50 -5.21 11.76
C ARG A 89 17.37 -4.07 12.27
N GLU A 90 18.42 -3.69 11.53
CA GLU A 90 19.31 -2.58 11.89
C GLU A 90 18.57 -1.23 12.00
N LEU A 91 17.42 -1.09 11.33
CA LEU A 91 16.59 0.12 11.44
C LEU A 91 15.77 0.17 12.74
N VAL A 92 15.60 -0.96 13.43
CA VAL A 92 14.84 -1.06 14.70
C VAL A 92 15.78 -1.26 15.89
N GLU A 93 16.79 -2.11 15.72
CA GLU A 93 17.78 -2.44 16.72
C GLU A 93 19.14 -2.56 16.04
N SER A 94 20.09 -1.70 16.43
CA SER A 94 21.46 -1.74 15.93
C SER A 94 22.46 -1.58 17.07
N THR A 95 23.65 -2.15 16.89
CA THR A 95 24.80 -1.96 17.78
C THR A 95 25.88 -1.06 17.18
N VAL A 96 25.61 -0.48 16.00
CA VAL A 96 26.55 0.39 15.31
C VAL A 96 26.78 1.68 16.09
N SER A 97 28.05 2.11 16.14
CA SER A 97 28.43 3.36 16.80
C SER A 97 27.71 4.56 16.17
N GLY A 98 27.12 5.41 17.00
CA GLY A 98 26.40 6.60 16.54
C GLY A 98 24.89 6.38 16.31
N TRP A 99 24.40 5.15 16.41
CA TRP A 99 22.97 4.85 16.32
C TRP A 99 22.14 5.56 17.41
N LYS A 100 21.07 6.25 17.02
CA LYS A 100 20.23 7.05 17.93
C LYS A 100 18.82 6.54 18.14
N GLY A 101 18.44 5.45 17.49
CA GLY A 101 17.21 4.77 17.86
C GLY A 101 16.57 3.94 16.77
N PRO A 102 15.44 3.29 17.11
CA PRO A 102 14.58 2.71 16.10
C PRO A 102 14.11 3.84 15.19
N TYR A 103 14.51 3.78 13.92
CA TYR A 103 14.11 4.75 12.91
C TYR A 103 12.73 4.45 12.34
N THR A 104 12.22 3.23 12.57
CA THR A 104 10.90 2.78 12.13
C THR A 104 10.15 2.08 13.25
N SER A 105 8.83 2.20 13.23
CA SER A 105 7.91 1.45 14.09
C SER A 105 7.40 0.16 13.44
N GLU A 106 7.76 -0.09 12.18
CA GLU A 106 7.36 -1.29 11.46
C GLU A 106 7.99 -2.51 12.11
N THR A 107 7.21 -3.58 12.24
CA THR A 107 7.69 -4.80 12.88
C THR A 107 8.52 -5.61 11.88
N PRO A 108 9.81 -5.88 12.17
CA PRO A 108 10.60 -6.77 11.33
C PRO A 108 9.94 -8.15 11.30
N CYS A 109 9.86 -8.77 10.13
CA CYS A 109 9.39 -10.13 9.99
C CYS A 109 10.42 -10.98 9.25
N GLU A 110 10.60 -12.20 9.74
CA GLU A 110 11.33 -13.25 9.03
C GLU A 110 10.28 -14.11 8.30
N THR A 111 9.94 -13.76 7.06
CA THR A 111 9.11 -14.63 6.21
C THR A 111 10.02 -15.43 5.28
N GLY A 112 10.46 -16.60 5.73
CA GLY A 112 11.40 -17.44 4.97
C GLY A 112 12.82 -16.85 4.93
N ASN A 113 13.46 -16.85 3.75
CA ASN A 113 14.83 -16.33 3.51
C ASN A 113 14.88 -14.81 3.21
N ALA A 114 13.89 -14.03 3.64
CA ALA A 114 13.82 -12.61 3.34
C ALA A 114 13.73 -11.80 4.63
N ASN A 115 14.78 -11.03 4.90
CA ASN A 115 14.75 -9.93 5.86
C ASN A 115 13.84 -8.81 5.35
N GLY A 116 12.77 -8.53 6.08
CA GLY A 116 11.78 -7.57 5.66
C GLY A 116 10.91 -7.02 6.78
N PHE A 117 9.94 -6.19 6.41
CA PHE A 117 8.88 -5.70 7.28
C PHE A 117 7.57 -6.41 6.97
N SER A 118 6.85 -6.77 8.04
CA SER A 118 5.46 -7.15 7.89
C SER A 118 4.68 -5.89 7.63
N VAL A 119 3.94 -5.85 6.53
CA VAL A 119 3.18 -4.65 6.20
C VAL A 119 1.79 -4.75 6.85
N PRO A 120 1.42 -3.87 7.79
CA PRO A 120 0.22 -4.08 8.61
C PRO A 120 -1.09 -3.86 7.83
N ASN A 121 -2.04 -4.79 8.03
CA ASN A 121 -3.50 -4.63 7.82
C ASN A 121 -4.10 -4.59 6.40
N TRP A 122 -3.42 -4.99 5.32
CA TRP A 122 -3.99 -4.88 3.96
C TRP A 122 -4.20 -6.18 3.17
N ALA A 123 -4.17 -7.33 3.86
CA ALA A 123 -4.85 -8.56 3.44
C ALA A 123 -4.40 -9.19 2.09
N MET A 124 -3.25 -9.85 2.12
CA MET A 124 -3.13 -11.30 1.86
C MET A 124 -2.04 -11.84 2.80
N SER A 125 -2.24 -13.02 3.41
CA SER A 125 -1.12 -13.72 4.05
C SER A 125 0.03 -13.83 3.05
N GLY A 126 1.19 -13.24 3.34
CA GLY A 126 2.38 -13.32 2.48
C GLY A 126 2.80 -12.05 1.75
N THR A 127 2.23 -10.89 2.09
CA THR A 127 2.82 -9.62 1.67
C THR A 127 3.94 -9.18 2.62
N TRP A 128 5.07 -8.77 2.06
CA TRP A 128 6.24 -8.30 2.79
C TRP A 128 6.94 -7.17 2.02
N ALA A 129 7.69 -6.35 2.76
CA ALA A 129 8.58 -5.36 2.19
C ALA A 129 10.05 -5.66 2.52
N SER A 130 10.99 -5.42 1.60
CA SER A 130 12.44 -5.53 1.85
C SER A 130 13.17 -4.30 1.33
N ILE A 131 14.41 -4.11 1.76
CA ILE A 131 15.28 -3.07 1.21
C ILE A 131 16.45 -3.74 0.50
N ASP A 132 16.59 -3.42 -0.78
CA ASP A 132 17.63 -3.94 -1.65
C ASP A 132 18.65 -2.84 -1.95
N ARG A 133 19.93 -3.09 -1.67
CA ARG A 133 21.05 -2.29 -2.12
C ARG A 133 21.57 -2.85 -3.44
N ALA A 134 21.14 -2.28 -4.57
CA ALA A 134 21.46 -2.85 -5.88
C ALA A 134 21.57 -1.78 -6.98
N LEU A 135 22.21 -2.17 -8.08
CA LEU A 135 21.95 -1.60 -9.39
C LEU A 135 20.80 -2.39 -10.00
N TYR A 136 19.69 -1.71 -10.29
CA TYR A 136 18.60 -2.30 -11.06
C TYR A 136 18.68 -1.85 -12.50
N ASP A 137 18.62 -2.82 -13.41
CA ASP A 137 18.30 -2.55 -14.79
C ASP A 137 16.77 -2.58 -14.94
N GLU A 138 16.19 -1.41 -15.20
CA GLU A 138 14.73 -1.24 -15.34
C GLU A 138 14.18 -1.96 -16.58
N SER A 139 15.04 -2.32 -17.55
CA SER A 139 14.61 -2.96 -18.79
C SER A 139 14.33 -4.45 -18.65
N ASP A 140 15.02 -5.14 -17.75
CA ASP A 140 14.86 -6.59 -17.51
C ASP A 140 14.58 -6.94 -16.03
N GLY A 141 14.60 -5.96 -15.14
CA GLY A 141 14.41 -6.14 -13.70
C GLY A 141 15.56 -6.89 -13.02
N SER A 142 16.70 -7.02 -13.69
CA SER A 142 17.88 -7.68 -13.15
C SER A 142 18.54 -6.84 -12.05
N LYS A 143 19.21 -7.53 -11.13
CA LYS A 143 19.93 -6.93 -10.02
C LYS A 143 21.41 -7.24 -10.12
N THR A 144 22.23 -6.22 -9.96
CA THR A 144 23.67 -6.39 -9.75
C THR A 144 24.06 -5.81 -8.39
N ASP A 145 24.93 -6.52 -7.67
CA ASP A 145 25.48 -6.04 -6.41
C ASP A 145 26.27 -4.74 -6.62
N CYS A 146 26.25 -3.88 -5.62
CA CYS A 146 26.89 -2.57 -5.64
C CYS A 146 28.40 -2.61 -5.36
N SER A 147 29.07 -3.69 -5.75
CA SER A 147 30.51 -3.84 -5.53
C SER A 147 31.36 -2.94 -6.43
N VAL A 148 30.79 -2.41 -7.52
CA VAL A 148 31.49 -1.58 -8.52
C VAL A 148 30.54 -0.58 -9.20
N GLY A 149 30.55 0.70 -8.79
CA GLY A 149 29.99 1.79 -9.61
C GLY A 149 29.34 2.96 -8.84
N PRO A 150 29.33 4.18 -9.41
CA PRO A 150 28.84 5.40 -8.76
C PRO A 150 27.30 5.52 -8.68
N ASN A 151 26.54 4.53 -9.17
CA ASN A 151 25.09 4.65 -9.38
C ASN A 151 24.26 3.67 -8.52
N CYS A 152 24.75 3.27 -7.36
CA CYS A 152 24.01 2.36 -6.49
C CYS A 152 22.90 3.10 -5.73
N PHE A 153 21.71 2.50 -5.67
CA PHE A 153 20.57 3.03 -4.92
C PHE A 153 20.00 1.97 -3.99
N TYR A 154 19.30 2.44 -2.98
CA TYR A 154 18.42 1.60 -2.19
C TYR A 154 17.06 1.50 -2.86
N TYR A 155 16.53 0.28 -2.94
CA TYR A 155 15.22 0.00 -3.51
C TYR A 155 14.34 -0.64 -2.45
N ILE A 156 13.17 -0.06 -2.22
CA ILE A 156 12.18 -0.64 -1.33
C ILE A 156 11.31 -1.61 -2.15
N ARG A 157 11.58 -2.90 -1.91
CA ARG A 157 10.82 -4.11 -2.23
C ARG A 157 9.41 -4.09 -1.68
N TYR A 158 8.33 -4.07 -2.46
CA TYR A 158 7.02 -4.59 -2.00
C TYR A 158 6.62 -5.81 -2.83
N ALA A 159 6.25 -6.90 -2.17
CA ALA A 159 5.89 -8.17 -2.78
C ALA A 159 4.49 -8.63 -2.35
N GLY A 160 3.80 -9.38 -3.20
CA GLY A 160 2.46 -9.92 -2.87
C GLY A 160 1.31 -8.97 -3.22
N LEU A 161 1.57 -7.96 -4.05
CA LEU A 161 0.56 -7.06 -4.61
C LEU A 161 -0.16 -7.72 -5.79
N THR A 162 -1.44 -7.39 -5.97
CA THR A 162 -2.12 -7.68 -7.23
C THR A 162 -1.59 -6.77 -8.34
N GLU A 163 -1.68 -7.20 -9.60
CA GLU A 163 -1.23 -6.39 -10.75
C GLU A 163 -1.91 -5.00 -10.78
N SER A 164 -3.20 -4.93 -10.44
CA SER A 164 -3.92 -3.64 -10.36
C SER A 164 -3.35 -2.72 -9.27
N GLU A 165 -2.95 -3.26 -8.13
CA GLU A 165 -2.36 -2.48 -7.04
C GLU A 165 -0.93 -2.04 -7.39
N ALA A 166 -0.15 -2.91 -8.02
CA ALA A 166 1.19 -2.60 -8.47
C ALA A 166 1.20 -1.46 -9.51
N ASN A 167 0.29 -1.51 -10.48
CA ASN A 167 0.15 -0.46 -11.48
C ASN A 167 -0.31 0.87 -10.88
N ALA A 168 -1.29 0.84 -9.95
CA ALA A 168 -1.73 2.05 -9.25
C ALA A 168 -0.62 2.67 -8.39
N LEU A 169 0.26 1.85 -7.81
CA LEU A 169 1.43 2.31 -7.06
C LEU A 169 2.46 2.97 -7.98
N VAL A 170 2.80 2.34 -9.10
CA VAL A 170 3.70 2.92 -10.10
C VAL A 170 3.14 4.24 -10.63
N GLU A 171 1.84 4.32 -10.90
CA GLU A 171 1.20 5.57 -11.33
C GLU A 171 1.30 6.68 -10.28
N LYS A 172 1.11 6.37 -8.99
CA LYS A 172 1.22 7.35 -7.90
C LYS A 172 2.67 7.77 -7.61
N LEU A 173 3.64 6.87 -7.79
CA LEU A 173 5.05 7.11 -7.47
C LEU A 173 5.85 7.64 -8.68
N GLY A 174 5.32 7.51 -9.90
CA GLY A 174 5.93 7.99 -11.14
C GLY A 174 7.28 7.33 -11.41
N ASP A 175 8.25 8.11 -11.88
CA ASP A 175 9.61 7.66 -12.25
C ASP A 175 10.41 7.06 -11.09
N LYS A 176 9.92 7.16 -9.86
CA LYS A 176 10.55 6.53 -8.68
C LYS A 176 10.20 5.05 -8.54
N ALA A 177 9.20 4.53 -9.26
CA ALA A 177 8.78 3.16 -9.10
C ALA A 177 8.61 2.43 -10.43
N PHE A 178 8.95 1.15 -10.42
CA PHE A 178 8.70 0.26 -11.55
C PHE A 178 8.29 -1.12 -11.06
N THR A 179 7.62 -1.87 -11.93
CA THR A 179 7.31 -3.28 -11.70
C THR A 179 8.40 -4.17 -12.28
N ASN A 180 8.60 -5.36 -11.69
CA ASN A 180 9.46 -6.38 -12.29
C ASN A 180 8.68 -7.21 -13.34
N SER A 181 9.37 -8.15 -13.98
CA SER A 181 8.83 -9.01 -15.06
C SER A 181 7.58 -9.83 -14.71
N SER A 182 7.19 -9.94 -13.43
CA SER A 182 5.96 -10.60 -13.00
C SER A 182 4.83 -9.65 -12.59
N ASN A 183 5.01 -8.32 -12.61
CA ASN A 183 4.05 -7.31 -12.11
C ASN A 183 3.53 -7.53 -10.67
N THR A 184 4.16 -8.41 -9.91
CA THR A 184 3.79 -8.74 -8.52
C THR A 184 4.69 -8.06 -7.50
N HIS A 185 5.74 -7.39 -7.97
CA HIS A 185 6.65 -6.63 -7.15
C HIS A 185 6.74 -5.19 -7.63
N VAL A 186 6.64 -4.25 -6.69
CA VAL A 186 6.92 -2.84 -6.93
C VAL A 186 8.26 -2.52 -6.29
N LEU A 187 9.12 -1.89 -7.07
CA LEU A 187 10.45 -1.43 -6.65
C LEU A 187 10.42 0.09 -6.56
N TYR A 188 10.55 0.63 -5.35
CA TYR A 188 10.66 2.07 -5.12
C TYR A 188 12.12 2.47 -5.00
N LYS A 189 12.62 3.24 -5.97
CA LYS A 189 13.96 3.82 -5.98
C LYS A 189 14.05 4.92 -4.93
N SER A 190 14.84 4.67 -3.91
CA SER A 190 15.07 5.55 -2.78
C SER A 190 16.45 6.22 -2.90
N VAL A 191 17.13 6.42 -1.78
CA VAL A 191 18.36 7.21 -1.68
C VAL A 191 19.57 6.55 -2.33
N PRO A 192 20.53 7.36 -2.84
CA PRO A 192 21.80 6.83 -3.30
C PRO A 192 22.57 6.20 -2.14
N VAL A 193 23.31 5.15 -2.43
CA VAL A 193 24.23 4.54 -1.47
C VAL A 193 25.42 5.46 -1.26
N LEU A 194 25.91 5.53 -0.02
CA LEU A 194 27.10 6.32 0.29
C LEU A 194 28.30 5.76 -0.49
N ALA A 195 28.91 6.60 -1.33
CA ALA A 195 30.15 6.26 -2.01
C ALA A 195 31.25 6.08 -0.95
N ARG A 196 31.81 4.87 -0.88
CA ARG A 196 32.98 4.56 -0.03
C ARG A 196 34.26 5.08 -0.65
#